data_AF-A0A527Z7L8-F1
#
_entry.id   AF-A0A527Z7L8-F1
#
_cell.length_a   1.000
_cell.length_b   1.000
_cell.length_c   1.000
_cell.angle_alpha   90.00
_cell.angle_beta   90.00
_cell.angle_gamma   90.00
#
_symmetry.space_group_name_H-M   'P 1'
#
loop_
_entity.id
_entity.type
_entity.pdbx_description
1 polymer ?
#
loop_
_entity_poly.entity_id
_entity_poly.type
_entity_poly.pdbx_seq_one_letter_code
_entity_poly.pdbx_strand_id
1 'polypeptide(L)'
;MAQVLQRDPTGLSLRADPSALAPERLLVFEVKGDVANFARAVSRVPGLELIDEEELPSDEDKAPFAYLLVPDLVALRQILSLWQTWLSVGELPDGYAPWRDVFGCLRDLRVWGPADRVQPLDVEILEEEIEGRDDEELVSLEFELIYRGAVAVGAAAESAVVQSIAQAGGNVIHRARID
;
A
#
# COMPACT_ATOMS: atom_id res chain seq x y z
N MET A 1 -17.99 -20.34 -7.63
CA MET A 1 -17.44 -18.99 -7.41
C MET A 1 -15.90 -18.99 -7.40
N ALA A 2 -15.26 -19.67 -8.35
CA ALA A 2 -13.79 -19.76 -8.49
C ALA A 2 -13.25 -18.93 -9.67
N GLN A 3 -14.07 -18.02 -10.20
CA GLN A 3 -13.82 -17.34 -11.49
C GLN A 3 -13.38 -15.88 -11.36
N VAL A 4 -13.29 -15.32 -10.16
CA VAL A 4 -12.91 -13.89 -9.97
C VAL A 4 -11.39 -13.69 -9.94
N LEU A 5 -10.61 -14.78 -9.87
CA LEU A 5 -9.14 -14.75 -9.75
C LEU A 5 -8.43 -15.42 -10.94
N GLN A 6 -9.11 -15.60 -12.07
CA GLN A 6 -8.45 -16.11 -13.28
C GLN A 6 -7.59 -15.01 -13.91
N ARG A 7 -6.28 -15.20 -13.76
CA ARG A 7 -5.15 -14.42 -14.25
C ARG A 7 -5.31 -13.94 -15.70
N ASP A 8 -4.91 -12.69 -15.93
CA ASP A 8 -4.21 -12.30 -17.15
C ASP A 8 -2.84 -13.00 -17.13
N PRO A 9 -2.47 -13.83 -18.13
CA PRO A 9 -1.25 -14.66 -18.13
C PRO A 9 0.06 -13.88 -18.18
N THR A 10 -0.01 -12.55 -18.29
CA THR A 10 1.15 -11.68 -18.18
C THR A 10 1.35 -11.27 -16.72
N GLY A 11 1.94 -12.17 -15.93
CA GLY A 11 2.78 -11.75 -14.80
C GLY A 11 4.01 -11.04 -15.38
N LEU A 12 3.80 -9.83 -15.92
CA LEU A 12 4.80 -9.06 -16.62
C LEU A 12 5.06 -7.76 -15.87
N SER A 13 6.35 -7.57 -15.61
CA SER A 13 6.99 -6.26 -15.67
C SER A 13 6.54 -5.26 -14.60
N LEU A 14 6.81 -5.61 -13.34
CA LEU A 14 6.85 -4.72 -12.16
C LEU A 14 7.63 -3.40 -12.37
N ARG A 15 8.36 -3.24 -13.48
CA ARG A 15 9.13 -2.03 -13.81
C ARG A 15 8.60 -1.24 -15.01
N ALA A 16 7.57 -1.70 -15.73
CA ALA A 16 7.21 -1.11 -17.03
C ALA A 16 5.84 -0.43 -17.06
N ASP A 17 4.98 -0.62 -16.05
CA ASP A 17 3.63 -0.03 -16.07
C ASP A 17 3.27 0.68 -14.74
N PRO A 18 3.50 1.99 -14.65
CA PRO A 18 3.14 2.80 -13.48
C PRO A 18 1.62 2.89 -13.24
N SER A 19 0.78 2.47 -14.20
CA SER A 19 -0.68 2.42 -14.02
C SER A 19 -1.16 1.21 -13.21
N ALA A 20 -0.31 0.18 -13.03
CA ALA A 20 -0.59 -0.98 -12.18
C ALA A 20 -0.54 -0.65 -10.68
N LEU A 21 0.14 0.44 -10.30
CA LEU A 21 0.33 0.91 -8.93
C LEU A 21 -0.74 1.94 -8.52
N ALA A 22 -2.00 1.72 -8.88
CA ALA A 22 -3.08 2.55 -8.32
C ALA A 22 -3.08 2.39 -6.79
N PRO A 23 -2.76 3.43 -5.98
CA PRO A 23 -2.49 3.26 -4.55
C PRO A 23 -3.68 2.70 -3.77
N GLU A 24 -4.88 2.95 -4.28
CA GLU A 24 -6.16 2.43 -3.82
C GLU A 24 -6.41 0.93 -4.08
N ARG A 25 -5.44 0.22 -4.66
CA ARG A 25 -5.45 -1.25 -4.88
C ARG A 25 -4.48 -2.00 -3.97
N LEU A 26 -3.77 -1.30 -3.09
CA LEU A 26 -2.90 -1.89 -2.10
C LEU A 26 -3.64 -2.07 -0.78
N LEU A 27 -3.51 -3.25 -0.19
CA LEU A 27 -3.93 -3.52 1.18
C LEU A 27 -2.70 -3.64 2.08
N VAL A 28 -2.80 -3.05 3.26
CA VAL A 28 -1.82 -3.15 4.33
C VAL A 28 -2.36 -4.14 5.36
N PHE A 29 -1.61 -5.20 5.59
CA PHE A 29 -1.88 -6.24 6.57
C PHE A 29 -0.94 -6.02 7.76
N GLU A 30 -1.47 -5.55 8.89
CA GLU A 30 -0.66 -5.36 10.10
C GLU A 30 -0.64 -6.67 10.87
N VAL A 31 0.52 -7.32 11.01
CA VAL A 31 0.63 -8.69 11.54
C VAL A 31 0.92 -8.68 13.04
N LYS A 32 0.39 -9.66 13.78
CA LYS A 32 0.57 -9.85 15.24
C LYS A 32 1.94 -10.40 15.65
N GLY A 33 3.01 -10.12 14.91
CA GLY A 33 4.38 -10.57 15.23
C GLY A 33 4.77 -11.94 14.68
N ASP A 34 3.82 -12.86 14.46
CA ASP A 34 4.12 -14.18 13.85
C ASP A 34 3.99 -14.15 12.32
N VAL A 35 5.00 -13.57 11.68
CA VAL A 35 5.10 -13.40 10.21
C VAL A 35 5.11 -14.75 9.48
N ALA A 36 5.81 -15.75 10.03
CA ALA A 36 5.92 -17.07 9.42
C ALA A 36 4.57 -17.80 9.36
N ASN A 37 3.72 -17.63 10.39
CA ASN A 37 2.36 -18.15 10.36
C ASN A 37 1.46 -17.38 9.40
N PHE A 38 1.62 -16.06 9.33
CA PHE A 38 0.93 -15.24 8.34
C PHE A 38 1.26 -15.66 6.90
N ALA A 39 2.54 -15.81 6.54
CA ALA A 39 2.96 -16.25 5.20
C ALA A 39 2.39 -17.65 4.84
N ARG A 40 2.40 -18.57 5.80
CA ARG A 40 1.77 -19.90 5.64
C ARG A 40 0.25 -19.82 5.46
N ALA A 41 -0.43 -18.86 6.07
CA ALA A 41 -1.86 -18.66 5.89
C ALA A 41 -2.17 -18.04 4.51
N VAL A 42 -1.40 -17.02 4.12
CA VAL A 42 -1.54 -16.32 2.82
C VAL A 42 -1.33 -17.27 1.65
N SER A 43 -0.31 -18.14 1.69
CA SER A 43 -0.04 -19.13 0.62
C SER A 43 -1.18 -20.13 0.39
N ARG A 44 -2.13 -20.27 1.32
CA ARG A 44 -3.32 -21.12 1.18
C ARG A 44 -4.51 -20.41 0.54
N VAL A 45 -4.44 -19.10 0.38
CA VAL A 45 -5.47 -18.30 -0.30
C VAL A 45 -5.13 -18.25 -1.79
N PRO A 46 -5.93 -18.89 -2.66
CA PRO A 46 -5.68 -18.84 -4.10
C PRO A 46 -5.72 -17.39 -4.60
N GLY A 47 -4.78 -17.02 -5.48
CA GLY A 47 -4.75 -15.70 -6.11
C GLY A 47 -4.19 -14.57 -5.23
N LEU A 48 -3.69 -14.90 -4.03
CA LEU A 48 -2.99 -13.98 -3.15
C LEU A 48 -1.48 -14.22 -3.27
N GLU A 49 -0.71 -13.17 -3.56
CA GLU A 49 0.75 -13.25 -3.71
C GLU A 49 1.40 -12.23 -2.77
N LEU A 50 2.16 -12.73 -1.79
CA LEU A 50 2.95 -11.89 -0.89
C LEU A 50 4.13 -11.34 -1.71
N ILE A 51 4.22 -10.02 -1.82
CA ILE A 51 5.21 -9.37 -2.70
C ILE A 51 6.59 -9.29 -2.06
N ASP A 52 6.67 -9.25 -0.72
CA ASP A 52 7.96 -9.15 -0.05
C ASP A 52 7.94 -9.88 1.30
N GLU A 53 8.91 -10.78 1.50
CA GLU A 53 9.21 -11.43 2.79
C GLU A 53 10.40 -10.73 3.49
N GLU A 54 11.25 -9.98 2.77
CA GLU A 54 12.48 -9.34 3.28
C GLU A 54 12.20 -7.98 3.95
N GLU A 55 11.11 -7.29 3.60
CA GLU A 55 10.66 -6.06 4.29
C GLU A 55 9.93 -6.31 5.61
N LEU A 56 9.65 -7.56 5.97
CA LEU A 56 9.01 -7.90 7.24
C LEU A 56 10.07 -7.88 8.34
N PRO A 57 10.10 -6.86 9.23
CA PRO A 57 11.12 -6.80 10.27
C PRO A 57 11.06 -8.07 11.12
N SER A 58 12.17 -8.79 11.20
CA SER A 58 12.20 -10.13 11.78
C SER A 58 12.33 -10.15 13.31
N ASP A 59 12.12 -9.05 14.03
CA ASP A 59 12.41 -9.02 15.46
C ASP A 59 11.56 -8.06 16.33
N GLU A 60 11.49 -8.43 17.61
CA GLU A 60 10.38 -8.34 18.57
C GLU A 60 9.75 -6.97 18.94
N ASP A 61 10.17 -5.82 18.40
CA ASP A 61 9.68 -4.51 18.92
C ASP A 61 9.08 -3.55 17.89
N LYS A 62 9.04 -3.90 16.61
CA LYS A 62 8.32 -3.11 15.58
C LYS A 62 7.26 -3.99 14.94
N ALA A 63 5.99 -3.61 15.09
CA ALA A 63 4.86 -4.35 14.56
C ALA A 63 5.07 -4.67 13.06
N PRO A 64 5.20 -5.95 12.67
CA PRO A 64 5.50 -6.26 11.27
C PRO A 64 4.31 -5.92 10.38
N PHE A 65 4.55 -5.06 9.39
CA PHE A 65 3.58 -4.70 8.35
C PHE A 65 3.86 -5.54 7.11
N ALA A 66 2.83 -6.20 6.57
CA ALA A 66 2.90 -6.88 5.29
C ALA A 66 2.10 -6.10 4.23
N TYR A 67 2.74 -5.82 3.10
CA TYR A 67 2.09 -5.16 1.96
C TYR A 67 1.61 -6.21 0.96
N LEU A 68 0.34 -6.08 0.58
CA LEU A 68 -0.28 -7.00 -0.36
C LEU A 68 -0.97 -6.23 -1.47
N LEU A 69 -0.53 -6.49 -2.69
CA LEU A 69 -1.18 -5.94 -3.87
C LEU A 69 -2.38 -6.80 -4.22
N VAL A 70 -3.56 -6.16 -4.27
CA VAL A 70 -4.77 -6.80 -4.76
C VAL A 70 -5.02 -6.28 -6.17
N PRO A 71 -4.93 -7.13 -7.21
CA PRO A 71 -5.01 -6.67 -8.59
C PRO A 71 -6.38 -6.11 -8.99
N ASP A 72 -7.43 -6.43 -8.21
CA ASP A 72 -8.82 -6.09 -8.51
C ASP A 72 -9.52 -5.36 -7.36
N LEU A 73 -10.14 -4.21 -7.67
CA LEU A 73 -10.94 -3.42 -6.73
C LEU A 73 -12.19 -4.16 -6.23
N VAL A 74 -12.76 -5.08 -7.02
CA VAL A 74 -13.88 -5.91 -6.55
C VAL A 74 -13.38 -6.89 -5.48
N ALA A 75 -12.28 -7.59 -5.75
CA ALA A 75 -11.63 -8.46 -4.77
C ALA A 75 -11.24 -7.69 -3.50
N LEU A 76 -10.65 -6.49 -3.63
CA LEU A 76 -10.29 -5.65 -2.48
C LEU A 76 -11.49 -5.34 -1.59
N ARG A 77 -12.61 -4.89 -2.19
CA ARG A 77 -13.85 -4.61 -1.42
C ARG A 77 -14.41 -5.85 -0.75
N GLN A 78 -14.32 -7.01 -1.39
CA GLN A 78 -14.75 -8.28 -0.80
C GLN A 78 -13.90 -8.66 0.40
N ILE A 79 -12.57 -8.52 0.30
CA ILE A 79 -11.64 -8.78 1.41
C ILE A 79 -11.94 -7.87 2.60
N LEU A 80 -12.13 -6.57 2.37
CA LEU A 80 -12.52 -5.63 3.44
C LEU A 80 -13.87 -6.00 4.07
N SER A 81 -14.85 -6.43 3.28
CA SER A 81 -16.15 -6.87 3.80
C SER A 81 -16.03 -8.14 4.67
N LEU A 82 -15.18 -9.08 4.27
CA LEU A 82 -14.89 -10.28 5.05
C LEU A 82 -14.18 -9.93 6.36
N TRP A 83 -13.22 -8.99 6.32
CA TRP A 83 -12.54 -8.49 7.51
C TRP A 83 -13.51 -7.84 8.51
N GLN A 84 -14.42 -7.00 8.04
CA GLN A 84 -15.45 -6.40 8.91
C GLN A 84 -16.40 -7.45 9.49
N THR A 85 -16.75 -8.46 8.70
CA THR A 85 -17.54 -9.60 9.19
C THR A 85 -16.79 -10.32 10.30
N TRP A 86 -15.52 -10.66 10.08
CA TRP A 86 -14.65 -11.30 11.06
C TRP A 86 -14.55 -10.52 12.38
N LEU A 87 -14.33 -9.20 12.32
CA LEU A 87 -14.29 -8.34 13.51
C LEU A 87 -15.62 -8.31 14.28
N SER A 88 -16.75 -8.42 13.57
CA SER A 88 -18.08 -8.32 14.18
C SER A 88 -18.59 -9.62 14.81
N VAL A 89 -18.36 -10.76 14.17
CA VAL A 89 -18.94 -12.06 14.58
C VAL A 89 -17.92 -13.13 14.93
N GLY A 90 -16.63 -12.93 14.61
CA GLY A 90 -15.58 -13.93 14.85
C GLY A 90 -15.67 -15.18 13.97
N GLU A 91 -16.55 -15.17 12.97
CA GLU A 91 -16.78 -16.26 12.03
C GLU A 91 -16.89 -15.74 10.60
N LEU A 92 -16.57 -16.59 9.62
CA LEU A 92 -16.70 -16.30 8.20
C LEU A 92 -17.66 -17.29 7.55
N PRO A 93 -18.34 -16.91 6.45
CA PRO A 93 -19.19 -17.83 5.70
C PRO A 93 -18.43 -19.07 5.21
N ASP A 94 -19.17 -20.13 4.90
CA ASP A 94 -18.60 -21.35 4.33
C ASP A 94 -17.81 -21.06 3.04
N GLY A 95 -16.66 -21.73 2.89
CA GLY A 95 -15.75 -21.53 1.76
C GLY A 95 -14.66 -20.47 1.99
N TYR A 96 -14.69 -19.73 3.10
CA TYR A 96 -13.66 -18.74 3.46
C TYR A 96 -12.74 -19.19 4.61
N ALA A 97 -12.65 -20.50 4.87
CA ALA A 97 -11.79 -21.04 5.94
C ALA A 97 -10.31 -20.58 5.84
N PRO A 98 -9.66 -20.50 4.66
CA PRO A 98 -8.30 -19.97 4.57
C PRO A 98 -8.17 -18.50 5.02
N TRP A 99 -9.19 -17.68 4.79
CA TRP A 99 -9.20 -16.28 5.23
C TRP A 99 -9.30 -16.13 6.75
N ARG A 100 -9.88 -17.12 7.43
CA ARG A 100 -9.91 -17.17 8.90
C ARG A 100 -8.50 -17.22 9.47
N ASP A 101 -7.67 -18.10 8.93
CA ASP A 101 -6.29 -18.27 9.37
C ASP A 101 -5.48 -16.99 9.11
N VAL A 102 -5.67 -16.35 7.96
CA VAL A 102 -5.06 -15.06 7.63
C VAL A 102 -5.47 -13.98 8.63
N PHE A 103 -6.78 -13.77 8.82
CA PHE A 103 -7.30 -12.74 9.73
C PHE A 103 -6.93 -12.97 11.19
N GLY A 104 -6.78 -14.24 11.61
CA GLY A 104 -6.29 -14.58 12.94
C GLY A 104 -4.90 -14.00 13.23
N CYS A 105 -4.05 -13.95 12.22
CA CYS A 105 -2.69 -13.40 12.30
C CYS A 105 -2.65 -11.85 12.29
N LEU A 106 -3.76 -11.17 11.99
CA LEU A 106 -3.76 -9.71 11.81
C LEU A 106 -4.16 -8.94 13.06
N ARG A 107 -3.49 -7.81 13.26
CA ARG A 107 -3.87 -6.72 14.13
C ARG A 107 -4.84 -5.78 13.41
N ASP A 108 -4.53 -5.43 12.17
CA ASP A 108 -5.36 -4.56 11.34
C ASP A 108 -5.24 -4.93 9.85
N LEU A 109 -6.24 -4.52 9.08
CA LEU A 109 -6.31 -4.67 7.64
C LEU A 109 -7.03 -3.46 7.03
N ARG A 110 -6.29 -2.69 6.24
CA ARG A 110 -6.75 -1.41 5.68
C ARG A 110 -6.21 -1.19 4.28
N VAL A 111 -6.82 -0.24 3.58
CA VAL A 111 -6.28 0.26 2.30
C VAL A 111 -5.04 1.09 2.58
N TRP A 112 -4.03 0.96 1.73
CA TRP A 112 -2.85 1.82 1.76
C TRP A 112 -3.27 3.29 1.62
N GLY A 113 -2.76 4.13 2.49
CA GLY A 113 -3.20 5.51 2.66
C GLY A 113 -2.05 6.48 2.93
N PRO A 114 -2.37 7.74 3.25
CA PRO A 114 -1.36 8.78 3.47
C PRO A 114 -0.31 8.42 4.54
N ALA A 115 -0.69 7.70 5.58
CA ALA A 115 0.22 7.29 6.66
C ALA A 115 1.28 6.28 6.19
N ASP A 116 1.06 5.60 5.07
CA ASP A 116 2.01 4.63 4.51
C ASP A 116 2.97 5.28 3.49
N ARG A 117 2.83 6.58 3.23
CA ARG A 117 3.72 7.34 2.31
C ARG A 117 5.00 7.84 2.97
N VAL A 118 4.94 8.05 4.28
CA VAL A 118 6.07 8.48 5.11
C VAL A 118 5.99 7.65 6.38
N GLN A 119 6.77 6.57 6.40
CA GLN A 119 6.89 5.68 7.53
C GLN A 119 7.72 6.34 8.65
N PRO A 120 7.60 5.86 9.90
CA PRO A 120 8.46 6.35 10.99
C PRO A 120 9.96 6.23 10.70
N LEU A 121 10.38 5.25 9.89
CA LEU A 121 11.77 5.11 9.45
C LEU A 121 12.20 6.24 8.50
N ASP A 122 11.28 6.75 7.68
CA ASP A 122 11.55 7.86 6.77
C ASP A 122 11.78 9.17 7.54
N VAL A 123 11.23 9.29 8.76
CA VAL A 123 11.45 10.47 9.62
C VAL A 123 12.93 10.60 9.96
N GLU A 124 13.61 9.51 10.31
CA GLU A 124 15.04 9.54 10.63
C GLU A 124 15.87 10.01 9.42
N ILE A 125 15.54 9.53 8.21
CA ILE A 125 16.19 9.97 6.97
C ILE A 125 15.95 11.46 6.70
N LEU A 126 14.71 11.93 6.88
CA LEU A 126 14.37 13.34 6.68
C LEU A 126 15.06 14.24 7.72
N GLU A 127 15.19 13.78 8.96
CA GLU A 127 15.92 14.48 10.03
C GLU A 127 17.41 14.60 9.68
N GLU A 128 18.04 13.52 9.20
CA GLU A 128 19.43 13.54 8.73
C GLU A 128 19.63 14.50 7.55
N GLU A 129 18.71 14.51 6.57
CA GLU A 129 18.83 15.36 5.38
C GLU A 129 18.74 16.86 5.68
N ILE A 130 18.02 17.25 6.74
CA ILE A 130 17.90 18.65 7.17
C ILE A 130 18.85 19.03 8.31
N GLU A 131 19.62 18.07 8.84
CA GLU A 131 20.51 18.32 9.97
C GLU A 131 21.54 19.42 9.63
N GLY A 132 21.57 20.47 10.44
CA GLY A 132 22.51 21.59 10.29
C GLY A 132 22.18 22.57 9.16
N ARG A 133 21.03 22.42 8.49
CA ARG A 133 20.49 23.42 7.55
C ARG A 133 19.72 24.51 8.28
N ASP A 134 19.62 25.67 7.64
CA ASP A 134 18.75 26.75 8.14
C ASP A 134 17.27 26.39 7.91
N ASP A 135 16.37 26.83 8.81
CA ASP A 135 14.92 26.54 8.72
C ASP A 135 14.27 27.02 7.40
N GLU A 136 14.88 27.99 6.73
CA GLU A 136 14.40 28.58 5.47
C GLU A 136 15.08 27.99 4.23
N GLU A 137 16.04 27.08 4.41
CA GLU A 137 16.76 26.44 3.32
C GLU A 137 15.84 25.45 2.57
N LEU A 138 15.63 25.69 1.27
CA LEU A 138 14.80 24.83 0.45
C LEU A 138 15.54 23.55 0.06
N VAL A 139 14.90 22.41 0.31
CA VAL A 139 15.38 21.08 -0.10
C VAL A 139 14.70 20.67 -1.41
N SER A 140 15.46 20.07 -2.33
CA SER A 140 14.91 19.51 -3.57
C SER A 140 14.29 18.15 -3.30
N LEU A 141 13.01 18.00 -3.63
CA LEU A 141 12.25 16.76 -3.49
C LEU A 141 11.67 16.35 -4.85
N GLU A 142 11.63 15.05 -5.08
CA GLU A 142 10.94 14.45 -6.22
C GLU A 142 9.63 13.82 -5.75
N PHE A 143 8.54 14.08 -6.48
CA PHE A 143 7.22 13.54 -6.17
C PHE A 143 6.70 12.74 -7.36
N GLU A 144 6.38 11.46 -7.14
CA GLU A 144 5.64 10.66 -8.12
C GLU A 144 4.15 10.68 -7.81
N LEU A 145 3.35 11.13 -8.77
CA LEU A 145 1.89 11.20 -8.65
C LEU A 145 1.24 10.14 -9.52
N ILE A 146 0.54 9.20 -8.88
CA ILE A 146 -0.22 8.15 -9.56
C ILE A 146 -1.71 8.38 -9.32
N TYR A 147 -2.48 8.46 -10.40
CA TYR A 147 -3.91 8.75 -10.36
C TYR A 147 -4.66 7.93 -11.43
N ARG A 148 -5.98 7.80 -11.25
CA ARG A 148 -6.85 7.14 -12.23
C ARG A 148 -6.75 7.82 -13.60
N GLY A 149 -6.92 7.05 -14.67
CA GLY A 149 -6.78 7.50 -16.07
C GLY A 149 -7.73 8.62 -16.54
N ALA A 150 -8.57 9.19 -15.68
CA ALA A 150 -9.33 10.40 -16.01
C ALA A 150 -8.40 11.62 -15.94
N VAL A 151 -8.12 12.24 -17.09
CA VAL A 151 -7.21 13.40 -17.23
C VAL A 151 -7.51 14.50 -16.21
N ALA A 152 -8.80 14.80 -15.98
CA ALA A 152 -9.23 15.82 -15.03
C ALA A 152 -8.85 15.50 -13.57
N VAL A 153 -8.85 14.22 -13.18
CA VAL A 153 -8.45 13.80 -11.83
C VAL A 153 -6.96 14.02 -11.63
N GLY A 154 -6.14 13.66 -12.62
CA GLY A 154 -4.70 13.90 -12.57
C GLY A 154 -4.34 15.37 -12.50
N ALA A 155 -4.98 16.20 -13.33
CA ALA A 155 -4.73 17.64 -13.32
C ALA A 155 -5.12 18.30 -11.98
N ALA A 156 -6.23 17.87 -11.36
CA ALA A 156 -6.63 18.36 -10.06
C ALA A 156 -5.64 17.95 -8.95
N ALA A 157 -5.17 16.71 -8.98
CA ALA A 157 -4.17 16.20 -8.02
C ALA A 157 -2.83 16.94 -8.15
N GLU A 158 -2.33 17.10 -9.38
CA GLU A 158 -1.11 17.87 -9.66
C GLU A 158 -1.26 19.31 -9.15
N SER A 159 -2.38 19.98 -9.48
CA SER A 159 -2.62 21.36 -9.04
C SER A 159 -2.63 21.50 -7.52
N ALA A 160 -3.16 20.51 -6.79
CA ALA A 160 -3.16 20.53 -5.33
C ALA A 160 -1.74 20.44 -4.76
N VAL A 161 -0.90 19.56 -5.31
CA VAL A 161 0.51 19.41 -4.88
C VAL A 161 1.30 20.68 -5.17
N VAL A 162 1.16 21.25 -6.36
CA VAL A 162 1.83 22.51 -6.73
C VAL A 162 1.42 23.66 -5.81
N GLN A 163 0.14 23.72 -5.43
CA GLN A 163 -0.35 24.72 -4.49
C GLN A 163 0.27 24.54 -3.09
N SER A 164 0.38 23.30 -2.60
CA SER A 164 1.03 23.01 -1.31
C SER A 164 2.51 23.39 -1.31
N ILE A 165 3.24 23.09 -2.40
CA ILE A 165 4.64 23.48 -2.56
C ILE A 165 4.79 25.00 -2.47
N ALA A 166 3.94 25.75 -3.18
CA ALA A 166 3.96 27.21 -3.15
C ALA A 166 3.60 27.77 -1.76
N GLN A 167 2.66 27.16 -1.04
CA GLN A 167 2.32 27.56 0.32
C GLN A 167 3.45 27.33 1.33
N ALA A 168 4.29 26.32 1.07
CA ALA A 168 5.50 26.05 1.84
C ALA A 168 6.71 26.95 1.42
N GLY A 169 6.52 27.88 0.48
CA GLY A 169 7.58 28.77 0.00
C GLY A 169 8.48 28.17 -1.09
N GLY A 170 8.20 26.95 -1.53
CA GLY A 170 8.92 26.28 -2.60
C GLY A 170 8.41 26.62 -4.00
N ASN A 171 9.04 26.03 -5.00
CA ASN A 171 8.67 26.17 -6.41
C ASN A 171 8.90 24.87 -7.19
N VAL A 172 8.10 24.66 -8.24
CA VAL A 172 8.29 23.52 -9.14
C VAL A 172 9.46 23.79 -10.08
N ILE A 173 10.49 22.94 -10.01
CA ILE A 173 11.70 23.06 -10.85
C ILE A 173 11.52 22.28 -12.17
N HIS A 174 10.93 21.09 -12.10
CA HIS A 174 10.73 20.20 -13.23
C HIS A 174 9.40 19.45 -13.13
N ARG A 175 8.84 19.05 -14.27
CA ARG A 175 7.66 18.18 -14.36
C ARG A 175 7.77 17.25 -15.56
N ALA A 176 7.31 16.02 -15.38
CA ALA A 176 7.14 15.05 -16.44
C ALA A 176 5.78 14.35 -16.29
N ARG A 177 5.13 14.05 -17.42
CA ARG A 177 3.88 13.28 -17.45
C ARG A 177 4.07 12.11 -18.40
N ILE A 178 3.73 10.92 -17.92
CA ILE A 178 3.69 9.70 -18.72
C ILE A 178 2.22 9.49 -19.08
N ASP A 179 1.91 9.45 -20.38
CA ASP A 179 0.57 9.21 -20.93
C ASP A 179 0.42 7.78 -21.46
#